data_AF-A0A6G3X7R5-F1
#
_entry.id   AF-A0A6G3X7R5-F1
#
_cell.length_a   1.000
_cell.length_b   1.000
_cell.length_c   1.000
_cell.angle_alpha   90.00
_cell.angle_beta   90.00
_cell.angle_gamma   90.00
#
_symmetry.space_group_name_H-M   'P 1'
#
loop_
_entity.id
_entity.type
_entity.pdbx_description
1 polymer ?
#
loop_
_entity_poly.entity_id
_entity_poly.type
_entity_poly.pdbx_seq_one_letter_code
_entity_poly.pdbx_strand_id
1 'polypeptide(L)'
;GPFGYWPLRMARGRATAVPAADDADDAVLPAQCVDVRDLASWIVDRAAARASGVYDAAGPPVSLESLLQEVAEAVGHSGLELVPVPEHVLREAGVRPWTGRPSMPLWPPRELYGALSRDVTSSFEAGLRIRPVAETAEAVLRDRLGRGAGTPPVAGLTPVEEASLLRLAGA
;
A
#
# COMPACT_ATOMS: atom_id res chain seq x y z
N GLY A 1 7.74 5.68 -4.87
CA GLY A 1 7.45 5.92 -3.44
C GLY A 1 7.41 4.62 -2.64
N PRO A 2 7.03 4.67 -1.35
CA PRO A 2 7.01 3.51 -0.44
C PRO A 2 6.08 2.38 -0.92
N PHE A 3 5.01 2.69 -1.66
CA PHE A 3 4.13 1.69 -2.29
C PHE A 3 4.87 0.62 -3.09
N GLY A 4 5.99 0.98 -3.76
CA GLY A 4 6.75 0.03 -4.58
C GLY A 4 7.42 -1.11 -3.83
N TYR A 5 7.38 -1.10 -2.49
CA TYR A 5 7.74 -2.26 -1.68
C TYR A 5 6.85 -3.47 -1.98
N TRP A 6 5.53 -3.29 -1.99
CA TRP A 6 4.58 -4.40 -2.10
C TRP A 6 4.71 -5.16 -3.44
N PRO A 7 4.65 -4.49 -4.61
CA PRO A 7 4.78 -5.21 -5.88
C PRO A 7 6.15 -5.88 -6.02
N LEU A 8 7.22 -5.20 -5.59
CA LEU A 8 8.57 -5.76 -5.68
C LEU A 8 8.75 -6.97 -4.76
N ARG A 9 8.15 -6.93 -3.57
CA ARG A 9 8.27 -8.02 -2.60
C ARG A 9 7.42 -9.22 -3.01
N MET A 10 6.18 -9.00 -3.40
CA MET A 10 5.25 -10.06 -3.82
C MET A 10 5.71 -10.76 -5.10
N ALA A 11 6.35 -10.04 -6.02
CA ALA A 11 6.92 -10.65 -7.24
C ALA A 11 8.13 -11.57 -6.97
N ARG A 12 8.76 -11.50 -5.79
CA ARG A 12 10.04 -12.19 -5.51
C ARG A 12 9.94 -13.41 -4.59
N GLY A 13 8.99 -13.44 -3.68
CA GLY A 13 8.99 -14.45 -2.61
C GLY A 13 7.67 -15.18 -2.48
N ARG A 14 7.74 -16.39 -1.94
CA ARG A 14 6.63 -17.36 -1.89
C ARG A 14 5.60 -17.13 -0.81
N ALA A 15 6.04 -16.53 0.29
CA ALA A 15 5.19 -16.00 1.34
C ALA A 15 5.56 -14.53 1.55
N THR A 16 4.59 -13.68 1.89
CA THR A 16 4.82 -12.26 2.22
C THR A 16 4.07 -11.91 3.48
N ALA A 17 4.75 -11.35 4.48
CA ALA A 17 4.11 -10.88 5.70
C ALA A 17 3.32 -9.61 5.41
N VAL A 18 2.04 -9.57 5.80
CA VAL A 18 1.16 -8.41 5.62
C VAL A 18 0.55 -7.98 6.96
N PRO A 19 0.37 -6.67 7.22
CA PRO A 19 -0.29 -6.20 8.43
C PRO A 19 -1.73 -6.70 8.50
N ALA A 20 -2.10 -7.22 9.66
CA ALA A 20 -3.47 -7.56 10.02
C ALA A 20 -3.84 -6.85 11.32
N ALA A 21 -5.13 -6.54 11.48
CA ALA A 21 -5.62 -6.03 12.74
C ALA A 21 -5.47 -7.08 13.84
N ASP A 22 -5.42 -6.62 15.09
CA ASP A 22 -5.43 -7.52 16.24
C ASP A 22 -6.85 -8.14 16.38
N ASP A 23 -6.93 -9.46 16.64
CA ASP A 23 -8.20 -10.21 16.69
C ASP A 23 -9.24 -9.62 17.66
N ALA A 24 -8.79 -8.90 18.69
CA ALA A 24 -9.64 -8.32 19.72
C ALA A 24 -10.34 -7.02 19.30
N ASP A 25 -9.97 -6.42 18.17
CA ASP A 25 -10.36 -5.04 17.86
C ASP A 25 -11.50 -4.92 16.84
N ASP A 26 -11.96 -6.01 16.22
CA ASP A 26 -12.92 -6.01 15.09
C ASP A 26 -12.62 -4.94 14.02
N ALA A 27 -11.37 -4.48 13.95
CA ALA A 27 -10.99 -3.29 13.22
C ALA A 27 -10.47 -3.68 11.83
N VAL A 28 -10.94 -2.97 10.81
CA VAL A 28 -10.38 -3.10 9.47
C VAL A 28 -9.28 -2.05 9.31
N LEU A 29 -8.08 -2.49 8.92
CA LEU A 29 -6.98 -1.57 8.60
C LEU A 29 -7.35 -0.76 7.36
N PRO A 30 -7.52 0.58 7.44
CA PRO A 30 -7.95 1.37 6.31
C PRO A 30 -6.78 1.66 5.37
N ALA A 31 -7.07 1.72 4.07
CA ALA A 31 -6.14 2.16 3.05
C ALA A 31 -6.84 3.00 1.98
N GLN A 32 -6.13 4.01 1.49
CA GLN A 32 -6.50 4.77 0.30
C GLN A 32 -5.26 4.90 -0.59
N CYS A 33 -5.45 4.68 -1.88
CA CYS A 33 -4.38 4.79 -2.87
C CYS A 33 -4.89 5.54 -4.10
N VAL A 34 -4.05 6.40 -4.66
CA VAL A 34 -4.28 7.04 -5.95
C VAL A 34 -2.99 6.97 -6.75
N ASP A 35 -3.09 6.59 -8.02
CA ASP A 35 -1.94 6.66 -8.91
C ASP A 35 -1.62 8.12 -9.24
N VAL A 36 -0.35 8.49 -9.10
CA VAL A 36 0.12 9.85 -9.34
C VAL A 36 -0.19 10.36 -10.75
N ARG A 37 -0.28 9.47 -11.75
CA ARG A 37 -0.61 9.83 -13.14
C ARG A 37 -2.07 10.25 -13.28
N ASP A 38 -2.97 9.58 -12.56
CA ASP A 38 -4.41 9.92 -12.56
C ASP A 38 -4.63 11.26 -11.88
N LEU A 39 -4.01 11.41 -10.71
CA LEU A 39 -4.07 12.64 -9.96
C LEU A 39 -3.48 13.82 -10.77
N ALA A 40 -2.33 13.61 -11.42
CA ALA A 40 -1.70 14.64 -12.25
C ALA A 40 -2.57 15.03 -13.46
N SER A 41 -3.14 14.05 -14.17
CA SER A 41 -4.06 14.31 -15.29
C SER A 41 -5.26 15.14 -14.82
N TRP A 42 -5.89 14.71 -13.74
CA TRP A 42 -7.07 15.39 -13.20
C TRP A 42 -6.75 16.82 -12.73
N ILE A 43 -5.61 17.04 -12.06
CA ILE A 43 -5.16 18.39 -11.66
C ILE A 43 -4.99 19.30 -12.89
N VAL A 44 -4.39 18.79 -13.97
CA VAL A 44 -4.21 19.54 -15.22
C VAL A 44 -5.56 19.88 -15.85
N ASP A 45 -6.49 18.92 -15.90
CA ASP A 45 -7.84 19.13 -16.45
C ASP A 45 -8.62 20.20 -15.66
N ARG A 46 -8.55 20.14 -14.32
CA ARG A 46 -9.18 21.14 -13.43
C ARG A 46 -8.58 22.53 -13.62
N ALA A 47 -7.26 22.61 -13.75
CA ALA A 47 -6.56 23.87 -14.01
C ALA A 47 -6.94 24.46 -15.38
N ALA A 48 -7.01 23.63 -16.43
CA ALA A 48 -7.44 24.05 -17.76
C ALA A 48 -8.89 24.57 -17.76
N ALA A 49 -9.78 23.93 -17.00
CA ALA A 49 -11.16 24.36 -16.79
C ALA A 49 -11.30 25.57 -15.85
N ARG A 50 -10.19 26.07 -15.28
CA ARG A 50 -10.16 27.15 -14.25
C ARG A 50 -11.09 26.86 -13.07
N ALA A 51 -11.24 25.60 -12.71
CA ALA A 51 -12.22 25.16 -11.73
C ALA A 51 -11.55 25.00 -10.35
N SER A 52 -11.93 25.83 -9.39
CA SER A 52 -11.42 25.82 -8.01
C SER A 52 -12.23 24.92 -7.08
N GLY A 53 -11.63 24.52 -5.96
CA GLY A 53 -12.30 23.77 -4.89
C GLY A 53 -11.31 23.14 -3.94
N VAL A 54 -11.82 22.54 -2.86
CA VAL A 54 -11.05 21.71 -1.93
C VAL A 54 -11.47 20.27 -2.12
N TYR A 55 -10.51 19.40 -2.38
CA TYR A 55 -10.74 18.01 -2.75
C TYR A 55 -9.68 17.12 -2.11
N ASP A 56 -10.05 15.88 -1.79
CA ASP A 56 -9.12 14.88 -1.29
C ASP A 56 -8.42 14.18 -2.45
N ALA A 57 -7.08 14.19 -2.41
CA ALA A 57 -6.20 13.54 -3.39
C ALA A 57 -5.96 12.06 -3.02
N ALA A 58 -7.04 11.30 -2.98
CA ALA A 58 -7.06 9.90 -2.55
C ALA A 58 -8.05 9.09 -3.39
N GLY A 59 -7.84 7.77 -3.44
CA GLY A 59 -8.86 6.84 -3.95
C GLY A 59 -9.91 6.54 -2.88
N PRO A 60 -10.97 5.79 -3.22
CA PRO A 60 -11.98 5.35 -2.26
C PRO A 60 -11.34 4.57 -1.10
N PRO A 61 -11.87 4.69 0.11
CA PRO A 61 -11.40 3.90 1.24
C PRO A 61 -11.68 2.41 1.00
N VAL A 62 -10.65 1.60 1.19
CA VAL A 62 -10.68 0.13 1.11
C VAL A 62 -9.98 -0.46 2.34
N SER A 63 -10.10 -1.76 2.54
CA SER A 63 -9.24 -2.44 3.52
C SER A 63 -7.82 -2.58 2.95
N LEU A 64 -6.81 -2.46 3.82
CA LEU A 64 -5.43 -2.73 3.46
C LEU A 64 -5.27 -4.18 2.96
N GLU A 65 -5.99 -5.11 3.56
CA GLU A 65 -6.03 -6.52 3.13
C GLU A 65 -6.46 -6.66 1.67
N SER A 66 -7.62 -6.12 1.30
CA SER A 66 -8.14 -6.20 -0.08
C SER A 66 -7.22 -5.50 -1.07
N LEU A 67 -6.67 -4.33 -0.69
CA LEU A 67 -5.69 -3.63 -1.52
C LEU A 67 -4.44 -4.49 -1.76
N LEU A 68 -3.89 -5.12 -0.72
CA LEU A 68 -2.70 -5.96 -0.84
C LEU A 68 -2.98 -7.26 -1.59
N GLN A 69 -4.19 -7.81 -1.47
CA GLN A 69 -4.65 -8.95 -2.26
C GLN A 69 -4.67 -8.62 -3.76
N GLU A 70 -5.25 -7.49 -4.15
CA GLU A 70 -5.24 -7.05 -5.56
C GLU A 70 -3.82 -6.83 -6.10
N VAL A 71 -2.91 -6.29 -5.28
CA VAL A 71 -1.50 -6.15 -5.64
C VAL A 71 -0.85 -7.52 -5.83
N ALA A 72 -1.09 -8.46 -4.92
CA ALA A 72 -0.55 -9.82 -4.96
C ALA A 72 -1.03 -10.59 -6.18
N GLU A 73 -2.30 -10.48 -6.54
CA GLU A 73 -2.88 -11.12 -7.74
C GLU A 73 -2.29 -10.55 -9.03
N ALA A 74 -2.03 -9.24 -9.07
CA ALA A 74 -1.48 -8.58 -10.26
C ALA A 74 -0.01 -8.91 -10.52
N VAL A 75 0.80 -9.07 -9.47
CA VAL A 75 2.27 -9.10 -9.60
C VAL A 75 2.96 -10.29 -8.94
N GLY A 76 2.25 -11.02 -8.08
CA GLY A 76 2.74 -12.22 -7.42
C GLY A 76 2.82 -13.39 -8.39
N HIS A 77 3.64 -14.37 -8.04
CA HIS A 77 3.63 -15.64 -8.75
C HIS A 77 2.41 -16.48 -8.32
N SER A 78 2.05 -17.47 -9.14
CA SER A 78 1.06 -18.46 -8.75
C SER A 78 1.47 -19.15 -7.43
N GLY A 79 0.54 -19.23 -6.47
CA GLY A 79 0.80 -19.78 -5.14
C GLY A 79 1.58 -18.87 -4.20
N LEU A 80 1.61 -17.56 -4.43
CA LEU A 80 2.01 -16.59 -3.40
C LEU A 80 1.05 -16.66 -2.21
N GLU A 81 1.60 -16.83 -1.02
CA GLU A 81 0.88 -16.79 0.24
C GLU A 81 1.04 -15.41 0.89
N LEU A 82 -0.08 -14.77 1.24
CA LEU A 82 -0.08 -13.61 2.12
C LEU A 82 -0.28 -14.09 3.55
N VAL A 83 0.72 -13.84 4.39
CA VAL A 83 0.71 -14.27 5.80
C VAL A 83 0.31 -13.07 6.65
N PRO A 84 -0.92 -13.02 7.18
CA PRO A 84 -1.34 -11.95 8.05
C PRO A 84 -0.54 -11.99 9.35
N VAL A 85 0.00 -10.83 9.75
CA VAL A 85 0.74 -10.66 11.01
C VAL A 85 0.03 -9.57 11.83
N PRO A 86 -0.48 -9.90 13.03
CA PRO A 86 -1.15 -8.93 13.89
C PRO A 86 -0.27 -7.72 14.23
N GLU A 87 -0.87 -6.55 14.37
CA GLU A 87 -0.16 -5.30 14.65
C GLU A 87 0.72 -5.38 15.90
N HIS A 88 0.26 -6.04 16.97
CA HIS A 88 1.08 -6.20 18.17
C HIS A 88 2.36 -7.00 17.91
N VAL A 89 2.30 -8.08 17.12
CA VAL A 89 3.47 -8.88 16.73
C VAL A 89 4.43 -8.06 15.87
N LEU A 90 3.90 -7.28 14.92
CA LEU A 90 4.71 -6.38 14.10
C LEU A 90 5.48 -5.37 14.97
N ARG A 91 4.81 -4.78 15.96
CA ARG A 91 5.40 -3.80 16.89
C ARG A 91 6.45 -4.46 17.80
N GLU A 92 6.18 -5.63 18.35
CA GLU A 92 7.12 -6.41 19.17
C GLU A 92 8.38 -6.80 18.40
N ALA A 93 8.23 -7.11 17.10
CA ALA A 93 9.35 -7.35 16.19
C ALA A 93 10.08 -6.08 15.73
N GLY A 94 9.68 -4.90 16.24
CA GLY A 94 10.31 -3.62 15.95
C GLY A 94 9.92 -2.99 14.61
N VAL A 95 8.92 -3.53 13.90
CA VAL A 95 8.45 -2.99 12.62
C VAL A 95 7.70 -1.68 12.86
N ARG A 96 8.16 -0.62 12.21
CA ARG A 96 7.58 0.72 12.34
C ARG A 96 6.42 0.93 11.36
N PRO A 97 5.38 1.70 11.74
CA PRO A 97 4.31 2.08 10.81
C PRO A 97 4.81 3.02 9.70
N TRP A 98 4.35 2.80 8.46
CA TRP A 98 4.46 3.63 7.25
C TRP A 98 5.89 3.91 6.73
N THR A 99 6.78 4.41 7.57
CA THR A 99 8.09 4.98 7.18
C THR A 99 9.22 4.58 8.13
N GLY A 100 10.46 4.68 7.62
CA GLY A 100 11.66 4.26 8.32
C GLY A 100 12.08 2.84 7.97
N ARG A 101 13.07 2.31 8.69
CA ARG A 101 13.48 0.91 8.59
C ARG A 101 13.68 0.36 10.00
N PRO A 102 13.18 -0.84 10.29
CA PRO A 102 12.24 -1.64 9.48
C PRO A 102 10.83 -1.00 9.46
N SER A 103 10.11 -1.01 8.33
CA SER A 103 8.73 -0.51 8.26
C SER A 103 7.89 -1.25 7.21
N MET A 104 6.56 -1.16 7.33
CA MET A 104 5.62 -1.61 6.29
C MET A 104 4.83 -0.41 5.72
N PRO A 105 4.90 -0.16 4.40
CA PRO A 105 4.11 0.90 3.74
C PRO A 105 2.61 0.67 3.84
N LEU A 106 1.83 1.76 3.84
CA LEU A 106 0.36 1.77 3.93
C LEU A 106 -0.24 1.27 5.24
N TRP A 107 0.59 0.94 6.23
CA TRP A 107 0.15 0.67 7.59
C TRP A 107 0.56 1.84 8.50
N PRO A 108 -0.33 2.81 8.76
CA PRO A 108 -0.03 3.95 9.61
C PRO A 108 -0.25 3.62 11.10
N PRO A 109 0.17 4.51 12.02
CA PRO A 109 -0.33 4.49 13.40
C PRO A 109 -1.86 4.62 13.44
N ARG A 110 -2.50 4.05 14.47
CA ARG A 110 -3.97 4.00 14.61
C ARG A 110 -4.62 5.38 14.68
N GLU A 111 -3.91 6.35 15.24
CA GLU A 111 -4.38 7.74 15.35
C GLU A 111 -4.58 8.39 13.97
N LEU A 112 -3.97 7.83 12.92
CA LEU A 112 -4.07 8.31 11.54
C LEU A 112 -5.08 7.52 10.69
N TYR A 113 -5.78 6.53 11.25
CA TYR A 113 -6.74 5.72 10.48
C TYR A 113 -7.85 6.60 9.85
N GLY A 114 -8.31 7.63 10.57
CA GLY A 114 -9.27 8.61 10.04
C GLY A 114 -8.76 9.39 8.82
N ALA A 115 -7.44 9.53 8.66
CA ALA A 115 -6.86 10.19 7.49
C ALA A 115 -6.83 9.28 6.24
N LEU A 116 -6.99 7.96 6.42
CA LEU A 116 -7.07 6.96 5.35
C LEU A 116 -8.49 6.43 5.14
N SER A 117 -9.50 7.06 5.73
CA SER A 117 -10.92 6.73 5.55
C SER A 117 -11.75 7.93 5.11
N ARG A 118 -11.11 8.87 4.39
CA ARG A 118 -11.79 10.10 3.96
C ARG A 118 -12.82 9.83 2.87
N ASP A 119 -13.94 10.53 2.96
CA ASP A 119 -14.93 10.58 1.88
C ASP A 119 -14.37 11.35 0.69
N VAL A 120 -14.18 10.66 -0.43
CA VAL A 120 -13.63 11.22 -1.67
C VAL A 120 -14.71 11.55 -2.69
N THR A 121 -16.00 11.47 -2.32
CA THR A 121 -17.13 11.67 -3.25
C THR A 121 -17.01 12.98 -4.02
N SER A 122 -16.63 14.07 -3.34
CA SER A 122 -16.47 15.39 -3.97
C SER A 122 -15.38 15.42 -5.07
N SER A 123 -14.28 14.68 -4.90
CA SER A 123 -13.21 14.56 -5.89
C SER A 123 -13.70 13.83 -7.14
N PHE A 124 -14.47 12.75 -6.95
CA PHE A 124 -15.01 11.93 -8.03
C PHE A 124 -16.14 12.64 -8.79
N GLU A 125 -17.02 13.35 -8.09
CA GLU A 125 -18.03 14.23 -8.69
C GLU A 125 -17.38 15.39 -9.47
N ALA A 126 -16.22 15.87 -9.01
CA ALA A 126 -15.39 16.85 -9.72
C ALA A 126 -14.55 16.24 -10.86
N GLY A 127 -14.77 14.97 -11.21
CA GLY A 127 -14.22 14.32 -12.38
C GLY A 127 -12.95 13.50 -12.15
N LEU A 128 -12.52 13.27 -10.91
CA LEU A 128 -11.39 12.38 -10.64
C LEU A 128 -11.77 10.96 -11.07
N ARG A 129 -10.91 10.36 -11.91
CA ARG A 129 -11.00 8.97 -12.32
C ARG A 129 -9.69 8.30 -11.95
N ILE A 130 -9.76 7.15 -11.30
CA ILE A 130 -8.59 6.38 -10.89
C ILE A 130 -8.59 5.03 -11.60
N ARG A 131 -7.41 4.55 -11.96
CA ARG A 131 -7.23 3.17 -12.44
C ARG A 131 -7.27 2.16 -11.29
N PRO A 132 -7.53 0.88 -11.58
CA PRO A 132 -7.36 -0.20 -10.61
C PRO A 132 -5.96 -0.23 -9.99
N VAL A 133 -5.84 -0.66 -8.73
CA VAL A 133 -4.54 -0.74 -8.04
C VAL A 133 -3.63 -1.78 -8.71
N ALA A 134 -4.19 -2.82 -9.33
CA ALA A 134 -3.46 -3.81 -10.13
C ALA A 134 -2.60 -3.16 -11.24
N GLU A 135 -3.19 -2.26 -12.04
CA GLU A 135 -2.45 -1.56 -13.10
C GLU A 135 -1.32 -0.67 -12.52
N THR A 136 -1.58 -0.08 -11.35
CA THR A 136 -0.58 0.70 -10.62
C THR A 136 0.56 -0.19 -10.13
N ALA A 137 0.25 -1.35 -9.58
CA ALA A 137 1.20 -2.33 -9.07
C ALA A 137 2.13 -2.86 -10.18
N GLU A 138 1.57 -3.25 -11.33
CA GLU A 138 2.34 -3.71 -12.50
C GLU A 138 3.26 -2.61 -13.03
N ALA A 139 2.73 -1.39 -13.18
CA ALA A 139 3.53 -0.26 -13.66
C ALA A 139 4.68 0.07 -12.70
N VAL A 140 4.41 0.07 -11.40
CA VAL A 140 5.42 0.29 -10.37
C VAL A 140 6.44 -0.84 -10.34
N LEU A 141 6.04 -2.10 -10.45
CA LEU A 141 6.97 -3.23 -10.53
C LEU A 141 7.89 -3.10 -11.74
N ARG A 142 7.34 -2.81 -12.92
CA ARG A 142 8.10 -2.62 -14.17
C ARG A 142 9.15 -1.51 -14.01
N ASP A 143 8.75 -0.36 -13.48
CA ASP A 143 9.66 0.74 -13.19
C ASP A 143 10.77 0.34 -12.20
N ARG A 144 10.41 -0.36 -11.12
CA ARG A 144 11.36 -0.82 -10.09
C ARG A 144 12.38 -1.81 -10.63
N LEU A 145 11.97 -2.75 -11.47
CA LEU A 145 12.87 -3.70 -12.11
C LEU A 145 13.77 -3.00 -13.16
N GLY A 146 13.22 -2.03 -13.90
CA GLY A 146 13.97 -1.28 -14.92
C GLY A 146 15.04 -0.34 -14.35
N ARG A 147 14.89 0.17 -13.13
CA ARG A 147 15.88 1.05 -12.45
C ARG A 147 17.10 0.29 -11.90
N GLY A 148 17.09 -1.04 -11.90
CA GLY A 148 18.16 -1.86 -11.33
C GLY A 148 18.30 -1.74 -9.81
N ALA A 149 19.31 -2.40 -9.23
CA ALA A 149 19.52 -2.49 -7.79
C ALA A 149 19.98 -1.19 -7.10
N GLY A 150 20.14 -0.09 -7.85
CA GLY A 150 20.84 1.12 -7.38
C GLY A 150 20.09 2.00 -6.40
N THR A 151 18.78 1.81 -6.18
CA THR A 151 18.01 2.60 -5.22
C THR A 151 17.47 1.71 -4.10
N PRO A 152 18.02 1.78 -2.87
CA PRO A 152 17.48 1.04 -1.75
C PRO A 152 16.03 1.47 -1.46
N PRO A 153 15.13 0.53 -1.09
CA PRO A 153 13.76 0.86 -0.74
C PRO A 153 13.70 1.91 0.38
N VAL A 154 12.87 2.93 0.21
CA VAL A 154 12.63 4.03 1.18
C VAL A 154 11.88 3.53 2.43
N ALA A 155 11.21 2.38 2.31
CA ALA A 155 10.46 1.69 3.34
C ALA A 155 10.44 0.19 3.00
N GLY A 156 10.06 -0.65 3.95
CA GLY A 156 10.00 -2.09 3.77
C GLY A 156 10.99 -2.88 4.61
N LEU A 157 10.73 -4.17 4.71
CA LEU A 157 11.59 -5.14 5.36
C LEU A 157 12.67 -5.66 4.41
N THR A 158 13.81 -6.01 4.98
CA THR A 158 14.78 -6.90 4.34
C THR A 158 14.25 -8.34 4.34
N PRO A 159 14.77 -9.22 3.46
CA PRO A 159 14.39 -10.63 3.47
C PRO A 159 14.65 -11.32 4.82
N VAL A 160 15.67 -10.89 5.58
CA VAL A 160 16.03 -11.48 6.88
C VAL A 160 15.05 -11.05 7.98
N GLU A 161 14.67 -9.76 8.00
CA GLU A 161 13.67 -9.24 8.94
C GLU A 161 12.31 -9.92 8.72
N GLU A 162 11.88 -10.04 7.47
CA GLU A 162 10.61 -10.67 7.15
C GLU A 162 10.61 -12.18 7.38
N ALA A 163 11.69 -12.90 7.04
CA ALA A 163 11.79 -14.32 7.39
C ALA A 163 11.72 -14.56 8.91
N SER A 164 12.17 -13.59 9.71
CA SER A 164 12.03 -13.66 11.17
C SER A 164 10.58 -13.43 11.60
N LEU A 165 9.87 -12.49 10.98
CA LEU A 165 8.44 -12.29 11.21
C LEU A 165 7.59 -13.49 10.81
N LEU A 166 7.84 -14.09 9.64
CA LEU A 166 7.09 -15.26 9.17
C LEU A 166 7.20 -16.42 10.16
N ARG A 167 8.40 -16.66 10.69
CA ARG A 167 8.60 -17.68 11.75
C ARG A 167 7.83 -17.37 13.04
N LEU A 168 7.74 -16.09 13.43
CA LEU A 168 6.94 -15.68 14.59
C LEU A 168 5.44 -15.88 14.35
N ALA A 169 4.99 -15.69 13.11
CA ALA A 169 3.61 -15.90 12.70
C ALA A 169 3.24 -17.38 12.46
N GLY A 170 4.20 -18.31 12.59
CA GLY A 170 3.97 -19.75 12.42
C GLY A 170 3.96 -20.23 10.97
N ALA A 171 4.50 -19.44 10.03
CA ALA A 171 4.68 -19.77 8.62
C ALA A 171 6.10 -20.24 8.28
#